data_AF-A0A7K3RQM1-F1
#
_entry.id   AF-A0A7K3RQM1-F1
#
_cell.length_a   1.000
_cell.length_b   1.000
_cell.length_c   1.000
_cell.angle_alpha   90.00
_cell.angle_beta   90.00
_cell.angle_gamma   90.00
#
_symmetry.space_group_name_H-M   'P 1'
#
loop_
_entity.id
_entity.type
_entity.pdbx_description
1 polymer ?
#
loop_
_entity_poly.entity_id
_entity_poly.type
_entity_poly.pdbx_seq_one_letter_code
_entity_poly.pdbx_strand_id
1 'polypeptide(L)' 'MTTTPTALLAMGPGIAERLFTPVQRERLTALVDTDPALVAHRLTGPDPGVAAALAEAELLITCWGAPPLTADVLA' A
#
# COMPACT_ATOMS: atom_id res chain seq x y z
N MET A 1 18.67 -12.31 -11.03
CA MET A 1 18.33 -10.89 -10.83
C MET A 1 17.19 -10.86 -9.85
N THR A 2 17.35 -10.23 -8.68
CA THR A 2 16.24 -10.02 -7.75
C THR A 2 15.54 -8.73 -8.17
N THR A 3 14.35 -8.84 -8.75
CA THR A 3 13.47 -7.70 -9.02
C THR A 3 13.03 -7.08 -7.68
N THR A 4 12.94 -5.75 -7.63
CA THR A 4 12.33 -5.04 -6.51
C THR A 4 10.83 -5.33 -6.51
N PRO A 5 10.22 -5.83 -5.43
CA PRO A 5 8.81 -6.17 -5.42
C PRO A 5 7.94 -4.91 -5.38
N THR A 6 6.78 -4.96 -6.02
CA THR A 6 5.77 -3.88 -5.94
C THR A 6 4.98 -3.98 -4.63
N ALA A 7 4.68 -2.84 -4.02
CA ALA A 7 3.93 -2.79 -2.77
C ALA A 7 2.88 -1.67 -2.75
N LEU A 8 1.78 -1.93 -2.05
CA LEU A 8 0.74 -0.94 -1.74
C LEU A 8 0.55 -0.83 -0.23
N LEU A 9 0.50 0.40 0.27
CA LEU A 9 0.15 0.69 1.66
C LEU A 9 -1.36 0.61 1.84
N ALA A 10 -1.84 -0.09 2.87
CA ALA A 10 -3.26 -0.20 3.19
C ALA A 10 -3.50 -0.06 4.71
N MET A 11 -3.97 1.10 5.14
CA MET A 11 -4.15 1.45 6.56
C MET A 11 -5.17 2.58 6.71
N GLY A 12 -5.55 2.88 7.95
CA GLY A 12 -6.49 3.96 8.24
C GLY A 12 -5.96 5.33 7.79
N PRO A 13 -6.85 6.30 7.48
CA PRO A 13 -6.45 7.67 7.15
C PRO A 13 -5.51 8.29 8.20
N GLY A 14 -4.42 8.90 7.76
CA GLY A 14 -3.44 9.57 8.63
C GLY A 14 -2.43 8.64 9.33
N ILE A 15 -2.57 7.31 9.19
CA ILE A 15 -1.67 6.35 9.86
C ILE A 15 -0.30 6.32 9.19
N ALA A 16 -0.24 6.35 7.85
CA ALA A 16 1.01 6.32 7.10
C ALA A 16 1.88 7.54 7.39
N GLU A 17 1.28 8.72 7.52
CA GLU A 17 1.95 9.98 7.82
C GLU A 17 2.57 9.98 9.23
N ARG A 18 1.94 9.28 10.17
CA ARG A 18 2.42 9.15 11.55
C ARG A 18 3.52 8.09 11.68
N LEU A 19 3.44 7.00 10.91
CA LEU A 19 4.44 5.92 10.94
C LEU A 19 5.69 6.24 10.12
N PHE A 20 5.50 6.76 8.91
CA PHE A 20 6.57 6.97 7.94
C PHE A 20 6.99 8.43 7.91
N THR A 21 7.93 8.79 8.78
CA THR A 21 8.69 10.05 8.62
C THR A 21 9.54 10.00 7.35
N PRO A 22 10.12 11.12 6.87
CA PRO A 22 10.92 11.13 5.65
C PRO A 22 11.99 10.03 5.58
N VAL A 23 12.69 9.76 6.68
CA VAL A 23 13.73 8.72 6.75
C VAL A 23 13.17 7.31 6.54
N GLN A 24 11.98 7.02 7.08
CA GLN A 24 11.35 5.71 6.85
C GLN A 24 10.79 5.61 5.43
N ARG A 25 10.31 6.71 4.83
CA ARG A 25 9.86 6.73 3.43
C ARG A 25 10.99 6.42 2.47
N GLU A 26 12.15 7.07 2.65
CA GLU A 26 13.35 6.79 1.85
C GLU A 26 13.78 5.32 1.94
N ARG A 27 13.76 4.76 3.16
CA ARG A 27 14.10 3.34 3.37
C ARG A 27 13.07 2.41 2.73
N LEU A 28 11.78 2.74 2.82
CA LEU A 28 10.72 1.94 2.22
C LEU A 28 10.87 1.89 0.71
N THR A 29 11.00 3.04 0.05
CA THR A 29 11.13 3.12 -1.41
C THR A 29 12.48 2.62 -1.94
N ALA A 30 13.46 2.41 -1.05
CA ALA A 30 14.71 1.73 -1.40
C ALA A 30 14.58 0.19 -1.42
N LEU A 31 13.55 -0.37 -0.78
CA LEU A 31 13.33 -1.82 -0.63
C LEU A 31 12.22 -2.36 -1.52
N VAL A 32 11.20 -1.54 -1.80
CA VAL A 32 10.02 -1.91 -2.59
C VAL A 32 9.68 -0.80 -3.57
N ASP A 33 9.08 -1.16 -4.70
CA ASP A 33 8.50 -0.21 -5.64
C ASP A 33 7.10 0.17 -5.14
N THR A 34 6.94 1.40 -4.67
CA THR A 34 5.68 1.90 -4.10
C THR A 34 5.62 3.41 -4.19
N ASP A 35 4.42 3.95 -4.37
CA ASP A 35 4.15 5.36 -4.11
C ASP A 35 3.78 5.54 -2.63
N PRO A 36 4.66 6.11 -1.77
CA PRO A 36 4.38 6.25 -0.35
C PRO A 36 3.32 7.33 -0.04
N ALA A 37 2.83 8.08 -1.03
CA ALA A 37 1.70 9.00 -0.90
C ALA A 37 0.36 8.35 -1.27
N LEU A 38 0.36 7.21 -1.97
CA LEU A 38 -0.84 6.46 -2.32
C LEU A 38 -1.14 5.40 -1.23
N VAL A 39 -2.13 5.68 -0.40
CA VAL A 39 -2.54 4.77 0.69
C VAL A 39 -3.98 4.31 0.47
N ALA A 40 -4.17 3.00 0.37
CA ALA A 40 -5.48 2.39 0.25
C ALA A 40 -6.22 2.44 1.59
N HIS A 41 -7.23 3.30 1.69
CA HIS A 41 -8.16 3.34 2.82
C HIS A 41 -9.40 2.47 2.60
N ARG A 42 -9.59 1.96 1.38
CA ARG A 42 -10.67 1.06 0.96
C ARG A 42 -10.15 0.13 -0.13
N LEU A 43 -10.41 -1.18 -0.01
CA LEU A 43 -10.03 -2.17 -1.02
C LEU A 43 -11.23 -2.68 -1.85
N THR A 44 -12.45 -2.58 -1.32
CA THR A 44 -13.68 -2.87 -2.06
C THR A 44 -14.19 -1.61 -2.74
N GLY A 45 -14.32 -1.61 -4.07
CA GLY A 45 -14.67 -0.41 -4.84
C GLY A 45 -13.69 0.76 -4.59
N PRO A 46 -12.37 0.56 -4.74
CA PRO A 46 -11.38 1.62 -4.56
C PRO A 46 -11.49 2.68 -5.66
N ASP A 47 -10.87 3.83 -5.43
CA ASP A 47 -10.63 4.78 -6.52
C ASP A 47 -9.70 4.17 -7.59
N PRO A 48 -9.69 4.70 -8.83
CA PRO A 48 -8.93 4.09 -9.92
C PRO A 48 -7.42 3.96 -9.67
N GLY A 49 -6.82 4.87 -8.91
CA GLY A 49 -5.39 4.82 -8.61
C GLY A 49 -5.07 3.66 -7.67
N VAL A 50 -5.85 3.52 -6.59
CA VAL A 50 -5.74 2.37 -5.69
C VAL A 50 -6.08 1.06 -6.39
N ALA A 51 -7.08 1.05 -7.28
CA ALA A 51 -7.45 -0.14 -8.06
C ALA A 51 -6.27 -0.65 -8.91
N ALA A 52 -5.62 0.25 -9.64
CA ALA A 52 -4.47 -0.07 -10.48
C ALA A 52 -3.28 -0.54 -9.63
N ALA A 53 -2.96 0.18 -8.55
CA ALA A 53 -1.86 -0.20 -7.67
C ALA A 53 -2.09 -1.56 -6.99
N LEU A 54 -3.34 -1.87 -6.62
CA LEU A 54 -3.70 -3.16 -6.01
C LEU A 54 -3.55 -4.32 -7.00
N ALA A 55 -3.92 -4.12 -8.26
CA ALA A 55 -3.80 -5.15 -9.29
C ALA A 55 -2.34 -5.54 -9.59
N GLU A 56 -1.41 -4.60 -9.44
CA GLU A 56 0.02 -4.81 -9.69
C GLU A 56 0.80 -5.17 -8.41
N ALA A 57 0.20 -5.03 -7.22
CA ALA A 57 0.90 -5.18 -5.95
C ALA A 57 1.24 -6.65 -5.64
N GLU A 58 2.52 -6.95 -5.46
CA GLU A 58 2.98 -8.22 -4.91
C GLU A 58 2.84 -8.27 -3.38
N LEU A 59 2.87 -7.09 -2.73
CA LEU A 59 2.85 -6.95 -1.27
C LEU A 59 1.82 -5.91 -0.81
N LEU A 60 1.10 -6.23 0.28
CA LEU A 60 0.33 -5.25 1.04
C LEU A 60 1.03 -4.92 2.36
N ILE A 61 1.32 -3.64 2.57
CA ILE A 61 1.89 -3.13 3.83
C ILE A 61 0.75 -2.56 4.65
N THR A 62 0.35 -3.29 5.68
CA THR A 62 -0.83 -2.97 6.49
C THR A 62 -0.48 -2.48 7.90
N CYS A 63 -1.40 -1.74 8.51
CA CYS A 63 -1.28 -1.27 9.89
C CYS A 63 -2.68 -1.03 10.49
N TRP A 64 -2.76 -0.25 11.58
CA TRP A 64 -4.04 0.10 12.20
C TRP A 64 -5.04 0.69 11.20
N GLY A 65 -6.28 0.20 11.29
CA GLY A 65 -7.35 0.63 10.39
C GLY A 65 -7.21 0.13 8.95
N ALA A 66 -6.38 -0.90 8.70
CA ALA A 66 -6.33 -1.55 7.40
C ALA A 66 -7.74 -1.93 6.92
N PRO A 67 -8.12 -1.56 5.68
CA PRO A 67 -9.39 -1.97 5.11
C PRO A 67 -9.50 -3.50 5.03
N PRO A 68 -10.71 -4.08 5.12
CA PRO A 68 -10.90 -5.52 5.00
C PRO A 68 -10.36 -6.06 3.67
N LEU A 69 -9.54 -7.10 3.75
CA LEU A 69 -9.12 -7.91 2.61
C LEU A 69 -10.06 -9.11 2.51
N THR A 70 -11.04 -9.05 1.60
CA THR A 70 -12.01 -10.11 1.38
C THR A 70 -11.61 -10.99 0.19
N ALA A 71 -12.27 -12.13 0.02
CA ALA A 71 -12.07 -12.99 -1.15
C ALA A 71 -12.33 -12.24 -2.46
N ASP A 72 -13.38 -11.41 -2.53
CA ASP A 72 -13.72 -10.62 -3.73
C ASP A 72 -12.64 -9.59 -4.10
N VAL A 73 -11.85 -9.13 -3.12
CA VAL A 73 -10.72 -8.21 -3.36
C VAL A 73 -9.53 -8.96 -3.98
N LEU A 74 -9.42 -10.28 -3.74
CA LEU A 74 -8.33 -11.14 -4.21
C LEU A 74 -8.67 -11.94 -5.48
N ALA A 75 -9.93 -11.86 -5.94
CA ALA A 75 -10.47 -12.69 -7.01
C ALA A 75 -10.13 -12.18 -8.42
#